data_AF-A0A2D9Y0W3-F1
#
_entry.id   AF-A0A2D9Y0W3-F1
#
_cell.length_a   1.000
_cell.length_b   1.000
_cell.length_c   1.000
_cell.angle_alpha   90.00
_cell.angle_beta   90.00
_cell.angle_gamma   90.00
#
_symmetry.space_group_name_H-M   'P 1'
#
loop_
_entity.id
_entity.type
_entity.pdbx_description
1 polymer ?
#
loop_
_entity_poly.entity_id
_entity_poly.type
_entity_poly.pdbx_seq_one_letter_code
_entity_poly.pdbx_strand_id
1 'polypeptide(L)'
;MFLIIEYTVTAIVCLISSIVIQRIFIKEKLRGADYKAITGIKWFGLAIFVWGLGALVSLVSSTVFDYEGTNKLIIYFGVLVSLSNSLFIILSLPSIEHQKKRGILVRLIEKFSYKEFIILYIGVLAMISFVFIAASYGNPDISNNFIWLIDIPISILVAFSLLSELNKAFLSRKMKFMYLPTFALFLLIIVAVSHRIIPQDRVLQFVDQRFWSIAGSITAISFKFLFILLFSILLYSWKFLSEKELQQSMVVDLEHKVFEITQERDKLRIANESHIDTIKNLKVKVNTLESDSRIDLSERQKEVLGYLAFYGEEKSYTEIAELMHISVDGFQTHIHQIKKLLNISGSGGKDQLISFAKTNNFINYTSLEKNA
;
A
#
# COMPACT_ATOMS: atom_id res chain seq x y z
N MET A 1 -15.81 -28.11 -42.61
CA MET A 1 -15.66 -28.75 -41.28
C MET A 1 -14.59 -28.06 -40.42
N PHE A 2 -13.31 -28.02 -40.79
CA PHE A 2 -12.25 -27.43 -39.95
C PHE A 2 -12.44 -25.94 -39.63
N LEU A 3 -12.91 -25.14 -40.60
CA LEU A 3 -13.26 -23.72 -40.37
C LEU A 3 -14.37 -23.55 -39.32
N ILE A 4 -15.39 -24.41 -39.35
CA ILE A 4 -16.49 -24.37 -38.37
C ILE A 4 -15.96 -24.72 -36.98
N ILE A 5 -15.07 -25.73 -36.87
CA ILE A 5 -14.42 -26.09 -35.61
C ILE A 5 -13.58 -24.90 -35.10
N GLU A 6 -12.78 -24.26 -35.95
CA GLU A 6 -11.99 -23.09 -35.59
C GLU A 6 -12.87 -21.96 -35.03
N TYR A 7 -13.94 -21.60 -35.73
CA TYR A 7 -14.84 -20.54 -35.29
C TYR A 7 -15.58 -20.92 -34.00
N THR A 8 -16.01 -22.18 -33.87
CA THR A 8 -16.67 -22.67 -32.64
C THR A 8 -15.75 -22.56 -31.43
N VAL A 9 -14.54 -23.12 -31.54
CA VAL A 9 -13.55 -23.12 -30.45
C VAL A 9 -13.15 -21.68 -30.11
N THR A 10 -12.88 -20.86 -31.12
CA THR A 10 -12.50 -19.45 -30.91
C THR A 10 -13.62 -18.66 -30.24
N ALA A 11 -14.87 -18.80 -30.70
CA ALA A 11 -16.01 -18.11 -30.12
C ALA A 11 -16.19 -18.49 -28.64
N ILE A 12 -16.21 -19.78 -28.32
CA ILE A 12 -16.38 -20.25 -26.94
C ILE A 12 -15.25 -19.74 -26.04
N VAL A 13 -14.00 -20.01 -26.40
CA VAL A 13 -12.84 -19.67 -25.57
C VAL A 13 -12.72 -18.17 -25.38
N CYS A 14 -12.85 -17.38 -26.45
CA CYS A 14 -12.69 -15.94 -26.37
C CYS A 14 -13.87 -15.27 -25.63
N LEU A 15 -15.12 -15.67 -25.87
CA LEU A 15 -16.26 -15.06 -25.16
C LEU A 15 -16.23 -15.36 -23.66
N ILE A 16 -15.95 -16.61 -23.28
CA ILE A 16 -15.80 -16.99 -21.86
C ILE A 16 -14.63 -16.21 -21.23
N SER A 17 -13.47 -16.20 -21.89
CA SER A 17 -12.28 -15.48 -21.38
C SER A 17 -12.55 -13.98 -21.24
N SER A 18 -13.29 -13.38 -22.19
CA SER A 18 -13.69 -11.98 -22.13
C SER A 18 -14.56 -11.68 -20.90
N ILE A 19 -15.49 -12.57 -20.54
CA ILE A 19 -16.32 -12.39 -19.33
C ILE A 19 -15.46 -12.47 -18.07
N VAL A 20 -14.52 -13.41 -18.01
CA VAL A 20 -13.59 -13.55 -16.88
C VAL A 20 -12.74 -12.28 -16.73
N ILE A 21 -12.17 -11.77 -17.82
CA ILE A 21 -11.36 -10.55 -17.82
C ILE A 21 -12.22 -9.33 -17.46
N GLN A 22 -13.46 -9.25 -17.92
CA GLN A 22 -14.39 -8.19 -17.53
C GLN A 22 -14.66 -8.18 -16.02
N ARG A 23 -14.80 -9.36 -15.39
CA ARG A 23 -14.91 -9.47 -13.93
C ARG A 23 -13.65 -9.00 -13.22
N ILE A 24 -12.46 -9.35 -13.75
CA ILE A 24 -11.18 -8.86 -13.23
C ILE A 24 -11.10 -7.34 -13.33
N PHE A 25 -11.49 -6.76 -14.48
CA PHE A 25 -11.53 -5.32 -14.69
C PHE A 25 -12.40 -4.60 -13.66
N ILE A 26 -13.63 -5.06 -13.43
CA ILE A 26 -14.54 -4.45 -12.44
C ILE A 26 -13.92 -4.53 -11.03
N LYS A 27 -13.36 -5.69 -10.67
CA LYS A 27 -12.75 -5.91 -9.36
C LYS A 27 -11.54 -5.00 -9.12
N GLU A 28 -10.64 -4.88 -10.10
CA GLU A 28 -9.45 -4.02 -9.99
C GLU A 28 -9.82 -2.53 -9.99
N LYS A 29 -10.87 -2.15 -10.74
CA LYS A 29 -11.41 -0.78 -10.69
C LYS A 29 -11.94 -0.43 -9.30
N LEU A 30 -12.66 -1.33 -8.65
CA LEU A 30 -13.19 -1.11 -7.29
C LEU A 30 -12.10 -1.04 -6.22
N ARG A 31 -10.94 -1.67 -6.45
CA ARG A 31 -9.79 -1.66 -5.54
C ARG A 31 -8.93 -0.41 -5.65
N GLY A 32 -9.19 0.46 -6.63
CA GLY A 32 -8.36 1.65 -6.86
C GLY A 32 -6.98 1.33 -7.41
N ALA A 33 -6.84 0.25 -8.20
CA ALA A 33 -5.59 -0.07 -8.89
C ALA A 33 -5.15 1.06 -9.83
N ASP A 34 -3.87 1.05 -10.24
CA ASP A 34 -3.34 2.10 -11.12
C ASP A 34 -4.17 2.23 -12.42
N TYR A 35 -4.37 3.49 -12.84
CA TYR A 35 -5.17 3.81 -14.01
C TYR A 35 -4.62 3.14 -15.28
N LYS A 36 -3.29 3.09 -15.45
CA LYS A 36 -2.69 2.44 -16.62
C LYS A 36 -2.99 0.95 -16.63
N ALA A 37 -2.83 0.26 -15.50
CA ALA A 37 -3.17 -1.15 -15.37
C ALA A 37 -4.66 -1.43 -15.70
N ILE A 38 -5.58 -0.63 -15.15
CA ILE A 38 -7.03 -0.76 -15.40
C ILE A 38 -7.35 -0.57 -16.89
N THR A 39 -6.77 0.46 -17.53
CA THR A 39 -6.96 0.69 -18.98
C THR A 39 -6.41 -0.45 -19.83
N GLY A 40 -5.28 -1.04 -19.44
CA GLY A 40 -4.72 -2.23 -20.07
C GLY A 40 -5.65 -3.42 -20.07
N ILE A 41 -6.17 -3.77 -18.89
CA ILE A 41 -7.12 -4.89 -18.72
C ILE A 41 -8.36 -4.65 -19.59
N LYS A 42 -8.86 -3.41 -19.65
CA LYS A 42 -10.00 -3.05 -20.51
C LYS A 42 -9.71 -3.33 -21.99
N TRP A 43 -8.60 -2.80 -22.52
CA TRP A 43 -8.26 -2.96 -23.94
C TRP A 43 -7.97 -4.41 -24.29
N PHE A 44 -7.29 -5.15 -23.41
CA PHE A 44 -7.06 -6.58 -23.59
C PHE A 44 -8.36 -7.39 -23.59
N GLY A 45 -9.29 -7.10 -22.66
CA GLY A 45 -10.61 -7.71 -22.64
C GLY A 45 -11.39 -7.45 -23.94
N LEU A 46 -11.33 -6.22 -24.45
CA LEU A 46 -11.94 -5.86 -25.74
C LEU A 46 -11.29 -6.58 -26.93
N ALA A 47 -9.96 -6.77 -26.93
CA ALA A 47 -9.26 -7.52 -27.97
C ALA A 47 -9.78 -8.96 -28.07
N ILE A 48 -9.91 -9.64 -26.92
CA ILE A 48 -10.44 -11.00 -26.85
C ILE A 48 -11.92 -11.03 -27.23
N PHE A 49 -12.70 -10.07 -26.74
CA PHE A 49 -14.13 -9.97 -27.07
C PHE A 49 -14.35 -9.88 -28.58
N VAL A 50 -13.60 -9.02 -29.28
CA VAL A 50 -13.71 -8.86 -30.73
C VAL A 50 -13.37 -10.14 -31.48
N TRP A 51 -12.35 -10.90 -31.07
CA TRP A 51 -12.10 -12.22 -31.66
C TRP A 51 -13.26 -13.19 -31.44
N GLY A 52 -13.84 -13.22 -30.23
CA GLY A 52 -14.96 -14.09 -29.90
C GLY A 52 -16.22 -13.74 -30.70
N LEU A 53 -16.57 -12.46 -30.73
CA LEU A 53 -17.72 -11.94 -31.48
C LEU A 53 -17.51 -12.13 -32.99
N GLY A 54 -16.30 -11.87 -33.48
CA GLY A 54 -15.96 -12.08 -34.89
C GLY A 54 -16.14 -13.54 -35.31
N ALA A 55 -15.62 -14.48 -34.51
CA ALA A 55 -15.78 -15.91 -34.75
C ALA A 55 -17.25 -16.36 -34.67
N LEU A 56 -18.03 -15.81 -33.73
CA LEU A 56 -19.47 -16.10 -33.62
C LEU A 56 -20.23 -15.64 -34.87
N VAL A 57 -19.97 -14.42 -35.34
CA VAL A 57 -20.60 -13.90 -36.56
C VAL A 57 -20.19 -14.74 -37.77
N SER A 58 -18.90 -15.07 -37.92
CA SER A 58 -18.45 -15.96 -39.00
C SER A 58 -19.08 -17.34 -38.94
N LEU A 59 -19.27 -17.89 -37.73
CA LEU A 59 -19.96 -19.16 -37.53
C LEU A 59 -21.41 -19.07 -37.99
N VAL A 60 -22.18 -18.10 -37.50
CA VAL A 60 -23.58 -17.88 -37.88
C VAL A 60 -23.72 -17.64 -39.38
N SER A 61 -22.84 -16.82 -39.97
CA SER A 61 -22.79 -16.60 -41.42
C SER A 61 -22.54 -17.89 -42.21
N SER A 62 -21.65 -18.75 -41.74
CA SER A 62 -21.33 -20.01 -42.42
C SER A 62 -22.37 -21.11 -42.21
N THR A 63 -23.09 -21.13 -41.08
CA THR A 63 -24.02 -22.24 -40.75
C THR A 63 -25.48 -21.91 -41.00
N VAL A 64 -25.90 -20.64 -40.81
CA VAL A 64 -27.31 -20.22 -40.95
C VAL A 64 -27.57 -19.67 -42.35
N PHE A 65 -26.61 -18.94 -42.92
CA PHE A 65 -26.76 -18.28 -44.23
C PHE A 65 -26.05 -19.04 -45.36
N ASP A 66 -25.40 -20.16 -45.06
CA ASP A 66 -24.66 -21.03 -45.99
C ASP A 66 -23.68 -20.28 -46.91
N TYR A 67 -23.10 -19.19 -46.39
CA TYR A 67 -22.12 -18.43 -47.13
C TYR A 67 -20.80 -19.20 -47.21
N GLU A 68 -20.31 -19.38 -48.43
CA GLU A 68 -18.96 -19.91 -48.66
C GLU A 68 -17.92 -19.03 -47.95
N GLY A 69 -16.88 -19.65 -47.36
CA GLY A 69 -15.81 -18.95 -46.64
C GLY A 69 -15.01 -17.96 -47.50
N THR A 70 -15.18 -18.01 -48.82
CA THR A 70 -14.60 -17.12 -49.84
C THR A 70 -15.47 -15.90 -50.14
N ASN A 71 -16.67 -15.79 -49.55
CA ASN A 71 -17.57 -14.66 -49.75
C ASN A 71 -16.90 -13.37 -49.27
N LYS A 72 -16.89 -12.35 -50.15
CA LYS A 72 -16.28 -11.04 -49.89
C LYS A 72 -16.77 -10.41 -48.59
N LEU A 73 -18.05 -10.58 -48.24
CA LEU A 73 -18.61 -10.02 -47.00
C LEU A 73 -17.98 -10.64 -45.74
N ILE A 74 -17.78 -11.95 -45.72
CA ILE A 74 -17.12 -12.66 -44.61
C ILE A 74 -15.65 -12.23 -44.50
N ILE A 75 -14.98 -12.09 -45.63
CA ILE A 75 -13.57 -11.68 -45.68
C ILE A 75 -13.41 -10.23 -45.19
N TYR A 76 -14.25 -9.29 -45.64
CA TYR A 76 -14.21 -7.89 -45.18
C TYR A 76 -14.50 -7.77 -43.69
N PHE A 77 -15.50 -8.50 -43.19
CA PHE A 77 -15.79 -8.55 -41.76
C PHE A 77 -14.63 -9.16 -40.98
N GLY A 78 -14.03 -10.25 -41.48
CA GLY A 78 -12.86 -10.89 -40.88
C GLY A 78 -11.65 -9.95 -40.79
N VAL A 79 -11.37 -9.18 -41.85
CA VAL A 79 -10.32 -8.16 -41.85
C VAL A 79 -10.62 -7.07 -40.83
N LEU A 80 -11.87 -6.56 -40.78
CA LEU A 80 -12.29 -5.56 -39.79
C LEU A 80 -12.06 -6.06 -38.35
N VAL A 81 -12.45 -7.30 -38.06
CA VAL A 81 -12.25 -7.94 -36.76
C VAL A 81 -10.76 -8.05 -36.43
N SER A 82 -9.93 -8.47 -37.39
CA SER A 82 -8.48 -8.63 -37.19
C SER A 82 -7.78 -7.29 -36.91
N LEU A 83 -8.14 -6.26 -37.67
CA LEU A 83 -7.60 -4.91 -37.51
C LEU A 83 -8.06 -4.25 -36.21
N SER A 84 -9.32 -4.45 -35.82
CA SER A 84 -9.86 -3.96 -34.55
C SER A 84 -9.20 -4.65 -33.36
N ASN A 85 -8.95 -5.97 -33.48
CA ASN A 85 -8.20 -6.70 -32.47
C ASN A 85 -6.76 -6.18 -32.36
N SER A 86 -6.06 -5.99 -33.48
CA SER A 86 -4.70 -5.43 -33.51
C SER A 86 -4.64 -4.07 -32.79
N LEU A 87 -5.61 -3.19 -33.02
CA LEU A 87 -5.73 -1.92 -32.29
C LEU A 87 -5.83 -2.13 -30.78
N PHE A 88 -6.73 -2.99 -30.32
CA PHE A 88 -6.95 -3.22 -28.90
C PHE A 88 -5.75 -3.87 -28.22
N ILE A 89 -5.03 -4.77 -28.92
CA ILE A 89 -3.76 -5.31 -28.44
C ILE A 89 -2.74 -4.18 -28.28
N ILE A 90 -2.57 -3.34 -29.30
CA ILE A 90 -1.65 -2.20 -29.26
C ILE A 90 -1.95 -1.29 -28.08
N LEU A 91 -3.22 -0.93 -27.88
CA LEU A 91 -3.66 -0.06 -26.78
C LEU A 91 -3.49 -0.70 -25.40
N SER A 92 -3.38 -2.04 -25.32
CA SER A 92 -3.07 -2.74 -24.07
C SER A 92 -1.57 -2.76 -23.73
N LEU A 93 -0.68 -2.56 -24.70
CA LEU A 93 0.78 -2.65 -24.46
C LEU A 93 1.33 -1.66 -23.42
N PRO A 94 0.89 -0.39 -23.36
CA PRO A 94 1.39 0.57 -22.36
C PRO A 94 1.16 0.12 -20.91
N SER A 95 0.17 -0.73 -20.65
CA SER A 95 -0.12 -1.24 -19.30
C SER A 95 0.85 -2.33 -18.84
N ILE A 96 1.67 -2.87 -19.74
CA ILE A 96 2.65 -3.89 -19.39
C ILE A 96 3.82 -3.20 -18.72
N GLU A 97 3.96 -3.28 -17.40
CA GLU A 97 5.04 -2.59 -16.69
C GLU A 97 6.39 -3.32 -16.78
N HIS A 98 7.44 -2.57 -17.11
CA HIS A 98 8.83 -3.02 -17.03
C HIS A 98 9.82 -1.85 -16.94
N GLN A 99 11.00 -2.07 -16.36
CA GLN A 99 12.02 -1.02 -16.13
C GLN A 99 12.86 -0.64 -17.37
N LYS A 100 12.73 -1.38 -18.49
CA LYS A 100 13.53 -1.17 -19.71
C LYS A 100 12.93 -0.09 -20.63
N LYS A 101 13.75 0.43 -21.56
CA LYS A 101 13.28 1.36 -22.61
C LYS A 101 12.12 0.76 -23.41
N ARG A 102 11.02 1.51 -23.49
CA ARG A 102 9.80 1.17 -24.23
C ARG A 102 10.05 1.04 -25.74
N GLY A 103 9.34 0.10 -26.38
CA GLY A 103 9.29 0.00 -27.84
C GLY A 103 8.84 1.31 -28.51
N ILE A 104 9.15 1.49 -29.80
CA ILE A 104 8.75 2.69 -30.55
C ILE A 104 7.22 2.87 -30.54
N LEU A 105 6.49 1.76 -30.73
CA LEU A 105 5.03 1.77 -30.75
C LEU A 105 4.43 2.24 -29.43
N VAL A 106 4.91 1.69 -28.31
CA VAL A 106 4.44 2.06 -26.97
C VAL A 106 4.75 3.53 -26.68
N ARG A 107 5.94 4.00 -27.04
CA ARG A 107 6.29 5.44 -26.91
C ARG A 107 5.39 6.33 -27.73
N LEU A 108 4.92 5.88 -28.89
CA LEU A 108 4.00 6.63 -29.74
C LEU A 108 2.63 6.74 -29.04
N ILE A 109 2.11 5.65 -28.47
CA ILE A 109 0.84 5.65 -27.72
C ILE A 109 0.95 6.41 -26.39
N GLU A 110 2.12 6.44 -25.75
CA GLU A 110 2.32 7.25 -24.54
C GLU A 110 2.44 8.75 -24.87
N LYS A 111 2.94 9.09 -26.07
CA LYS A 111 3.08 10.48 -26.54
C LYS A 111 1.76 11.07 -27.03
N PHE A 112 0.96 10.28 -27.73
CA PHE A 112 -0.38 10.67 -28.20
C PHE A 112 -1.43 10.26 -27.16
N SER A 113 -2.53 11.01 -27.02
CA SER A 113 -3.62 10.50 -26.19
C SER A 113 -4.24 9.25 -26.83
N TYR A 114 -4.87 8.36 -26.03
CA TYR A 114 -5.57 7.18 -26.57
C TYR A 114 -6.53 7.54 -27.71
N LYS A 115 -7.21 8.69 -27.61
CA LYS A 115 -8.14 9.19 -28.62
C LYS A 115 -7.42 9.58 -29.92
N GLU A 116 -6.34 10.34 -29.82
CA GLU A 116 -5.53 10.75 -30.98
C GLU A 116 -4.94 9.53 -31.70
N PHE A 117 -4.43 8.56 -30.94
CA PHE A 117 -3.87 7.34 -31.52
C PHE A 117 -4.94 6.54 -32.28
N ILE A 118 -6.15 6.41 -31.73
CA ILE A 118 -7.27 5.73 -32.40
C ILE A 118 -7.63 6.45 -33.71
N ILE A 119 -7.72 7.78 -33.69
CA ILE A 119 -8.02 8.58 -34.90
C ILE A 119 -6.94 8.38 -35.95
N LEU A 120 -5.66 8.43 -35.56
CA LEU A 120 -4.53 8.20 -36.47
C LEU A 120 -4.57 6.78 -37.05
N TYR A 121 -4.82 5.77 -36.21
CA TYR A 121 -4.90 4.37 -36.63
C TYR A 121 -6.05 4.16 -37.63
N ILE A 122 -7.24 4.69 -37.33
CA ILE A 122 -8.40 4.64 -38.25
C ILE A 122 -8.08 5.38 -39.55
N GLY A 123 -7.41 6.53 -39.51
CA GLY A 123 -7.01 7.27 -40.71
C GLY A 123 -6.06 6.48 -41.61
N VAL A 124 -5.03 5.86 -41.04
CA VAL A 124 -4.10 4.98 -41.78
C VAL A 124 -4.84 3.77 -42.35
N LEU A 125 -5.73 3.15 -41.57
CA LEU A 125 -6.54 2.03 -42.04
C LEU A 125 -7.49 2.40 -43.17
N ALA A 126 -8.14 3.56 -43.10
CA ALA A 126 -9.02 4.04 -44.14
C ALA A 126 -8.26 4.25 -45.44
N MET A 127 -7.06 4.83 -45.38
CA MET A 127 -6.18 5.00 -46.54
C MET A 127 -5.76 3.65 -47.15
N ILE A 128 -5.29 2.70 -46.33
CA ILE A 128 -4.90 1.37 -46.82
C ILE A 128 -6.11 0.62 -47.39
N SER A 129 -7.23 0.61 -46.67
CA SER A 129 -8.46 -0.06 -47.10
C SER A 129 -8.98 0.52 -48.42
N PHE A 130 -8.91 1.84 -48.60
CA PHE A 130 -9.29 2.49 -49.85
C PHE A 130 -8.45 2.00 -51.04
N VAL A 131 -7.12 1.93 -50.89
CA VAL A 131 -6.22 1.44 -51.94
C VAL A 131 -6.55 0.00 -52.33
N PHE A 132 -6.79 -0.87 -51.36
CA PHE A 132 -7.09 -2.28 -51.61
C PHE A 132 -8.50 -2.51 -52.19
N ILE A 133 -9.50 -1.76 -51.72
CA ILE A 133 -10.86 -1.80 -52.29
C ILE A 133 -10.80 -1.30 -53.74
N ALA A 134 -10.15 -0.17 -54.01
CA ALA A 134 -10.00 0.36 -55.36
C ALA A 134 -9.27 -0.64 -56.29
N ALA A 135 -8.20 -1.27 -55.83
CA ALA A 135 -7.47 -2.29 -56.58
C ALA A 135 -8.31 -3.56 -56.82
N SER A 136 -9.10 -4.00 -55.83
CA SER A 136 -9.93 -5.20 -55.93
C SER A 136 -11.16 -5.01 -56.83
N TYR A 137 -11.75 -3.80 -56.87
CA TYR A 137 -12.84 -3.49 -57.80
C TYR A 137 -12.35 -3.28 -59.23
N GLY A 138 -11.10 -2.83 -59.42
CA GLY A 138 -10.51 -2.58 -60.73
C GLY A 138 -10.02 -3.82 -61.47
N ASN A 139 -9.90 -4.98 -60.81
CA ASN A 139 -9.36 -6.19 -61.44
C ASN A 139 -10.08 -7.47 -60.93
N PRO A 140 -10.97 -8.08 -61.74
CA PRO A 140 -11.74 -9.26 -61.34
C PRO A 140 -10.91 -10.53 -61.17
N ASP A 141 -9.66 -10.57 -61.68
CA ASP A 141 -8.76 -11.72 -61.58
C ASP A 141 -8.05 -11.82 -60.21
N ILE A 142 -8.22 -10.82 -59.33
CA ILE A 142 -7.62 -10.83 -58.00
C ILE A 142 -8.43 -11.73 -57.06
N SER A 143 -7.79 -12.80 -56.55
CA SER A 143 -8.39 -13.69 -55.55
C SER A 143 -8.89 -12.90 -54.33
N ASN A 144 -10.07 -13.24 -53.80
CA ASN A 144 -10.60 -12.59 -52.59
C ASN A 144 -9.65 -12.72 -51.38
N ASN A 145 -8.76 -13.72 -51.37
CA ASN A 145 -7.74 -13.90 -50.34
C ASN A 145 -6.70 -12.76 -50.32
N PHE A 146 -6.56 -12.01 -51.41
CA PHE A 146 -5.66 -10.85 -51.48
C PHE A 146 -6.11 -9.70 -50.55
N ILE A 147 -7.39 -9.67 -50.15
CA ILE A 147 -7.93 -8.69 -49.21
C ILE A 147 -7.25 -8.85 -47.81
N TRP A 148 -6.84 -10.07 -47.45
CA TRP A 148 -6.10 -10.32 -46.20
C TRP A 148 -4.71 -9.68 -46.17
N LEU A 149 -4.17 -9.25 -47.32
CA LEU A 149 -2.85 -8.60 -47.40
C LEU A 149 -2.78 -7.29 -46.58
N ILE A 150 -3.93 -6.61 -46.39
CA ILE A 150 -4.06 -5.40 -45.56
C ILE A 150 -3.60 -5.67 -44.12
N ASP A 151 -3.87 -6.85 -43.59
CA ASP A 151 -3.68 -7.20 -42.18
C ASP A 151 -2.21 -7.54 -41.85
N ILE A 152 -1.41 -7.92 -42.84
CA ILE A 152 -0.04 -8.44 -42.63
C ILE A 152 0.88 -7.42 -41.98
N PRO A 153 1.06 -6.20 -42.53
CA PRO A 153 2.06 -5.28 -41.99
C PRO A 153 1.71 -4.90 -40.54
N ILE A 154 0.42 -4.78 -40.26
CA ILE A 154 -0.12 -4.44 -38.94
C ILE A 154 0.09 -5.61 -37.99
N SER A 155 -0.31 -6.82 -38.37
CA SER A 155 -0.15 -8.03 -37.56
C SER A 155 1.32 -8.33 -37.24
N ILE A 156 2.23 -8.13 -38.19
CA ILE A 156 3.69 -8.29 -37.96
C ILE A 156 4.20 -7.24 -36.97
N LEU A 157 3.81 -5.97 -37.16
CA LEU A 157 4.20 -4.88 -36.27
C LEU A 157 3.67 -5.11 -34.84
N VAL A 158 2.44 -5.60 -34.70
CA VAL A 158 1.83 -5.99 -33.43
C VAL A 158 2.61 -7.15 -32.81
N ALA A 159 2.91 -8.20 -33.59
CA ALA A 159 3.65 -9.36 -33.12
C ALA A 159 5.05 -9.00 -32.61
N PHE A 160 5.79 -8.15 -33.32
CA PHE A 160 7.08 -7.64 -32.87
C PHE A 160 6.96 -6.80 -31.59
N SER A 161 5.94 -5.95 -31.52
CA SER A 161 5.70 -5.11 -30.34
C SER A 161 5.36 -5.97 -29.11
N LEU A 162 4.51 -7.00 -29.29
CA LEU A 162 4.21 -8.00 -28.26
C LEU A 162 5.45 -8.76 -27.82
N LEU A 163 6.23 -9.30 -28.76
CA LEU A 163 7.46 -10.03 -28.45
C LEU A 163 8.42 -9.17 -27.62
N SER A 164 8.61 -7.91 -28.02
CA SER A 164 9.47 -6.97 -27.30
C SER A 164 8.95 -6.68 -25.89
N GLU A 165 7.69 -6.26 -25.73
CA GLU A 165 7.17 -5.81 -24.44
C GLU A 165 6.94 -6.98 -23.46
N LEU A 166 6.40 -8.12 -23.93
CA LEU A 166 6.23 -9.31 -23.11
C LEU A 166 7.56 -9.87 -22.64
N ASN A 167 8.55 -10.00 -23.53
CA ASN A 167 9.86 -10.51 -23.14
C ASN A 167 10.55 -9.59 -22.13
N LYS A 168 10.49 -8.27 -22.33
CA LYS A 168 11.03 -7.30 -21.36
C LYS A 168 10.34 -7.42 -20.00
N ALA A 169 9.01 -7.56 -19.98
CA ALA A 169 8.22 -7.67 -18.75
C ALA A 169 8.51 -8.98 -17.99
N PHE A 170 8.57 -10.12 -18.68
CA PHE A 170 8.92 -11.38 -18.04
C PHE A 170 10.37 -11.38 -17.54
N LEU A 171 11.29 -10.77 -18.28
CA LEU A 171 12.69 -10.66 -17.88
C LEU A 171 12.87 -9.75 -16.66
N SER A 172 12.16 -8.62 -16.57
CA SER A 172 12.17 -7.78 -15.35
C SER A 172 11.62 -8.51 -14.13
N ARG A 173 10.73 -9.49 -14.33
CA ARG A 173 10.14 -10.31 -13.27
C ARG A 173 10.92 -11.60 -12.98
N LYS A 174 12.14 -11.75 -13.53
CA LYS A 174 13.00 -12.94 -13.41
C LYS A 174 12.37 -14.23 -13.95
N MET A 175 11.35 -14.15 -14.81
CA MET A 175 10.67 -15.29 -15.43
C MET A 175 11.33 -15.70 -16.75
N LYS A 176 12.61 -16.11 -16.71
CA LYS A 176 13.41 -16.41 -17.92
C LYS A 176 12.78 -17.48 -18.83
N PHE A 177 12.07 -18.44 -18.26
CA PHE A 177 11.38 -19.52 -19.01
C PHE A 177 10.27 -19.01 -19.93
N MET A 178 9.73 -17.81 -19.68
CA MET A 178 8.64 -17.24 -20.49
C MET A 178 9.13 -16.70 -21.85
N TYR A 179 10.45 -16.66 -22.08
CA TYR A 179 11.00 -16.33 -23.39
C TYR A 179 10.50 -17.29 -24.48
N LEU A 180 10.52 -18.61 -24.20
CA LEU A 180 10.14 -19.64 -25.16
C LEU A 180 8.65 -19.53 -25.56
N PRO A 181 7.66 -19.48 -24.63
CA PRO A 181 6.27 -19.21 -24.97
C PRO A 181 6.06 -17.89 -25.73
N THR A 182 6.80 -16.83 -25.39
CA THR A 182 6.66 -15.53 -26.08
C THR A 182 7.19 -15.58 -27.51
N PHE A 183 8.31 -16.28 -27.73
CA PHE A 183 8.86 -16.50 -29.06
C PHE A 183 7.99 -17.45 -29.89
N ALA A 184 7.45 -18.51 -29.27
CA ALA A 184 6.49 -19.39 -29.90
C ALA A 184 5.23 -18.64 -30.34
N LEU A 185 4.71 -17.72 -29.51
CA LEU A 185 3.60 -16.84 -29.88
C LEU A 185 3.91 -16.04 -31.14
N PHE A 186 5.08 -15.42 -31.19
CA PHE A 186 5.52 -14.64 -32.35
C PHE A 186 5.56 -15.50 -33.63
N LEU A 187 6.17 -16.69 -33.56
CA LEU A 187 6.24 -17.61 -34.70
C LEU A 187 4.84 -18.07 -35.13
N LEU A 188 3.97 -18.43 -34.19
CA LEU A 188 2.61 -18.86 -34.51
C LEU A 188 1.80 -17.75 -35.18
N ILE A 189 1.99 -16.48 -34.78
CA ILE A 189 1.34 -15.35 -35.46
C ILE A 189 1.85 -15.23 -36.90
N ILE A 190 3.16 -15.32 -37.13
CA ILE A 190 3.73 -15.27 -38.49
C ILE A 190 3.15 -16.39 -39.34
N VAL A 191 3.17 -17.64 -38.85
CA VAL A 191 2.67 -18.79 -39.60
C VAL A 191 1.17 -18.67 -39.87
N ALA A 192 0.37 -18.20 -38.90
CA ALA A 192 -1.07 -18.01 -39.09
C ALA A 192 -1.39 -16.91 -40.11
N VAL A 193 -0.66 -15.80 -40.09
CA VAL A 193 -0.81 -14.70 -41.06
C VAL A 193 -0.37 -15.17 -42.45
N SER A 194 0.75 -15.87 -42.56
CA SER A 194 1.22 -16.46 -43.83
C SER A 194 0.22 -17.46 -44.41
N HIS A 195 -0.36 -18.33 -43.56
CA HIS A 195 -1.33 -19.33 -43.98
C HIS A 195 -2.58 -18.73 -44.64
N ARG A 196 -3.08 -17.60 -44.13
CA ARG A 196 -4.29 -16.92 -44.66
C ARG A 196 -4.15 -16.37 -46.08
N ILE A 197 -2.93 -16.07 -46.52
CA ILE A 197 -2.69 -15.40 -47.80
C ILE A 197 -2.53 -16.39 -48.93
N ILE A 198 -1.89 -17.53 -48.65
CA ILE A 198 -1.50 -18.46 -49.70
C ILE A 198 -2.77 -19.09 -50.29
N PRO A 199 -3.05 -18.88 -51.59
CA PRO A 199 -4.22 -19.45 -52.23
C PRO A 199 -4.16 -20.97 -52.14
N GLN A 200 -5.27 -21.60 -51.74
CA GLN A 200 -5.33 -23.06 -51.58
C GLN A 200 -4.90 -23.78 -52.86
N ASP A 201 -5.24 -23.22 -54.01
CA ASP A 201 -4.99 -23.78 -55.34
C ASP A 201 -3.49 -23.91 -55.67
N ARG A 202 -2.63 -23.04 -55.11
CA ARG A 202 -1.18 -23.09 -55.31
C ARG A 202 -0.47 -24.08 -54.38
N VAL A 203 -1.09 -24.41 -53.24
CA VAL A 203 -0.51 -25.31 -52.23
C VAL A 203 -0.74 -26.77 -52.59
N LEU A 204 -1.84 -27.07 -53.29
CA LEU A 204 -2.18 -28.42 -53.77
C LEU A 204 -1.07 -29.08 -54.59
N GLN A 205 -0.15 -28.30 -55.18
CA GLN A 205 1.01 -28.81 -55.92
C GLN A 205 2.13 -29.38 -55.02
N PHE A 206 2.15 -29.02 -53.74
CA PHE A 206 3.23 -29.34 -52.81
C PHE A 206 2.76 -30.06 -51.54
N VAL A 207 1.53 -29.84 -51.10
CA VAL A 207 1.00 -30.32 -49.81
C VAL A 207 -0.47 -30.70 -49.95
N ASP A 208 -0.88 -31.78 -49.27
CA ASP A 208 -2.27 -32.21 -49.21
C ASP A 208 -3.20 -31.13 -48.62
N GLN A 209 -4.38 -30.96 -49.21
CA GLN A 209 -5.35 -29.93 -48.85
C GLN A 209 -5.83 -30.07 -47.40
N ARG A 210 -6.04 -31.32 -46.96
CA ARG A 210 -6.50 -31.58 -45.59
C ARG A 210 -5.42 -31.21 -44.59
N PHE A 211 -4.17 -31.60 -44.85
CA PHE A 211 -3.05 -31.23 -44.00
C PHE A 211 -2.88 -29.70 -43.91
N TRP A 212 -2.93 -28.99 -45.04
CA TRP A 212 -2.82 -27.54 -45.06
C TRP A 212 -3.95 -26.85 -44.27
N SER A 213 -5.19 -27.32 -44.42
CA SER A 213 -6.34 -26.78 -43.68
C SER A 213 -6.24 -27.03 -42.17
N ILE A 214 -5.80 -28.23 -41.78
CA ILE A 214 -5.60 -28.61 -40.37
C ILE A 214 -4.49 -27.76 -39.75
N ALA A 215 -3.34 -27.65 -40.42
CA ALA A 215 -2.20 -26.86 -39.94
C ALA A 215 -2.58 -25.40 -39.70
N GLY A 216 -3.33 -24.80 -40.64
CA GLY A 216 -3.85 -23.44 -40.49
C GLY A 216 -4.76 -23.28 -39.29
N SER A 217 -5.76 -24.16 -39.16
CA SER A 217 -6.72 -24.13 -38.06
C SER A 217 -6.05 -24.31 -36.70
N ILE A 218 -5.15 -25.29 -36.57
CA ILE A 218 -4.40 -25.53 -35.33
C ILE A 218 -3.55 -24.32 -34.98
N THR A 219 -2.80 -23.76 -35.94
CA THR A 219 -1.96 -22.59 -35.70
C THR A 219 -2.80 -21.39 -35.26
N ALA A 220 -3.93 -21.16 -35.95
CA ALA A 220 -4.83 -20.06 -35.68
C ALA A 220 -5.50 -20.14 -34.30
N ILE A 221 -5.81 -21.34 -33.81
CA ILE A 221 -6.34 -21.55 -32.45
C ILE A 221 -5.19 -21.40 -31.43
N SER A 222 -4.04 -22.02 -31.71
CA SER A 222 -2.92 -22.11 -30.78
C SER A 222 -2.36 -20.75 -30.41
N PHE A 223 -2.17 -19.84 -31.36
CA PHE A 223 -1.64 -18.51 -31.03
C PHE A 223 -2.63 -17.71 -30.17
N LYS A 224 -3.95 -17.79 -30.44
CA LYS A 224 -4.97 -17.08 -29.64
C LYS A 224 -4.98 -17.60 -28.21
N PHE A 225 -4.92 -18.91 -28.04
CA PHE A 225 -4.87 -19.53 -26.71
C PHE A 225 -3.60 -19.15 -25.96
N LEU A 226 -2.44 -19.27 -26.61
CA LEU A 226 -1.15 -18.92 -26.03
C LEU A 226 -1.08 -17.43 -25.67
N PHE A 227 -1.67 -16.55 -26.49
CA PHE A 227 -1.79 -15.13 -26.21
C PHE A 227 -2.62 -14.86 -24.95
N ILE A 228 -3.82 -15.47 -24.85
CA ILE A 228 -4.68 -15.35 -23.66
C ILE A 228 -3.96 -15.86 -22.42
N LEU A 229 -3.28 -17.00 -22.52
CA LEU A 229 -2.54 -17.61 -21.42
C LEU A 229 -1.40 -16.70 -20.94
N LEU A 230 -0.55 -16.23 -21.85
CA LEU A 230 0.60 -15.39 -21.53
C LEU A 230 0.16 -14.10 -20.84
N PHE A 231 -0.88 -13.45 -21.36
CA PHE A 231 -1.38 -12.23 -20.75
C PHE A 231 -2.08 -12.49 -19.41
N SER A 232 -2.81 -13.59 -19.25
CA SER A 232 -3.39 -13.98 -17.97
C SER A 232 -2.30 -14.22 -16.92
N ILE A 233 -1.20 -14.89 -17.30
CA ILE A 233 -0.03 -15.05 -16.43
C ILE A 233 0.58 -13.69 -16.10
N LEU A 234 0.67 -12.77 -17.07
CA LEU A 234 1.20 -11.43 -16.84
C LEU A 234 0.34 -10.62 -15.85
N LEU A 235 -0.99 -10.69 -15.96
CA LEU A 235 -1.92 -10.07 -15.01
C LEU A 235 -1.79 -10.67 -13.61
N TYR A 236 -1.77 -12.00 -13.50
CA TYR A 236 -1.64 -12.67 -12.21
C TYR A 236 -0.28 -12.42 -11.56
N SER A 237 0.79 -12.48 -12.35
CA SER A 237 2.14 -12.17 -11.90
C SER A 237 2.28 -10.73 -11.42
N TRP A 238 1.60 -9.78 -12.08
CA TRP A 238 1.60 -8.39 -11.65
C TRP A 238 0.94 -8.26 -10.29
N LYS A 239 -0.24 -8.85 -10.12
CA LYS A 239 -0.96 -8.87 -8.85
C LYS A 239 -0.13 -9.47 -7.72
N PHE A 240 0.57 -10.57 -7.99
CA PHE A 240 1.44 -11.19 -7.00
C PHE A 240 2.61 -10.27 -6.59
N LEU A 241 3.22 -9.59 -7.56
CA LEU A 241 4.29 -8.62 -7.25
C LEU A 241 3.76 -7.45 -6.44
N SER A 242 2.64 -6.86 -6.83
CA SER A 242 2.06 -5.70 -6.14
C SER A 242 1.62 -6.03 -4.72
N GLU A 243 1.03 -7.22 -4.50
CA GLU A 243 0.66 -7.68 -3.15
C GLU A 243 1.90 -7.89 -2.28
N LYS A 244 2.99 -8.42 -2.83
CA LYS A 244 4.26 -8.60 -2.11
C LYS A 244 4.92 -7.27 -1.78
N GLU A 245 4.95 -6.32 -2.71
CA GLU A 245 5.52 -4.98 -2.49
C GLU A 245 4.73 -4.23 -1.41
N LEU A 246 3.40 -4.31 -1.43
CA LEU A 246 2.55 -3.72 -0.41
C LEU A 246 2.78 -4.36 0.97
N GLN A 247 2.89 -5.70 1.03
CA GLN A 247 3.21 -6.38 2.28
C GLN A 247 4.59 -5.96 2.81
N GLN A 248 5.58 -5.84 1.92
CA GLN A 248 6.93 -5.40 2.30
C GLN A 248 6.94 -3.95 2.80
N SER A 249 6.18 -3.04 2.17
CA SER A 249 6.08 -1.66 2.66
C SER A 249 5.39 -1.57 4.02
N MET A 250 4.35 -2.38 4.25
CA MET A 250 3.71 -2.45 5.57
C MET A 250 4.67 -2.95 6.65
N VAL A 251 5.48 -3.97 6.34
CA VAL A 251 6.49 -4.49 7.29
C VAL A 251 7.51 -3.40 7.64
N VAL A 252 8.01 -2.64 6.67
CA VAL A 252 8.96 -1.55 6.92
C VAL A 252 8.35 -0.44 7.78
N ASP A 253 7.08 -0.06 7.55
CA ASP A 253 6.39 0.94 8.38
C ASP A 253 6.16 0.44 9.81
N LEU A 254 5.83 -0.85 9.97
CA LEU A 254 5.71 -1.50 11.27
C LEU A 254 7.05 -1.56 12.01
N GLU A 255 8.15 -1.90 11.32
CA GLU A 255 9.49 -1.89 11.90
C GLU A 255 9.88 -0.49 12.38
N HIS A 256 9.58 0.56 11.61
CA HIS A 256 9.82 1.94 12.00
C HIS A 256 9.04 2.34 13.26
N LYS A 257 7.74 2.02 13.31
CA LYS A 257 6.90 2.28 14.50
C LYS A 257 7.37 1.52 15.73
N VAL A 258 7.78 0.26 15.56
CA VAL A 258 8.35 -0.53 16.66
C VAL A 258 9.64 0.13 17.17
N PHE A 259 10.49 0.62 16.29
CA PHE A 259 11.71 1.34 16.65
C PHE A 259 11.41 2.63 17.44
N GLU A 260 10.48 3.45 16.96
CA GLU A 260 10.06 4.69 17.64
C GLU A 260 9.50 4.42 19.04
N ILE A 261 8.57 3.45 19.15
CA ILE A 261 7.97 3.06 20.44
C ILE A 261 9.04 2.53 21.39
N THR A 262 10.01 1.76 20.88
CA THR A 262 11.10 1.23 21.72
C THR A 262 11.98 2.36 22.24
N GLN A 263 12.31 3.34 21.40
CA GLN A 263 13.09 4.50 21.80
C GLN A 263 12.36 5.38 22.82
N GLU A 264 11.06 5.59 22.64
CA GLU A 264 10.24 6.34 23.60
C GLU A 264 10.13 5.60 24.94
N ARG A 265 9.94 4.28 24.90
CA ARG A 265 9.94 3.43 26.09
C ARG A 265 11.27 3.53 26.86
N ASP A 266 12.40 3.50 26.16
CA ASP A 266 13.72 3.62 26.80
C ASP A 266 13.94 5.00 27.43
N LYS A 267 13.51 6.08 26.77
CA LYS A 267 13.53 7.43 27.34
C LYS A 267 12.68 7.52 28.60
N LEU A 268 11.47 6.98 28.58
CA LEU A 268 10.57 6.95 29.73
C LEU A 268 11.15 6.09 30.86
N ARG A 269 11.83 4.98 30.55
CA ARG A 269 12.50 4.15 31.56
C ARG A 269 13.59 4.92 32.29
N ILE A 270 14.47 5.60 31.54
CA ILE A 270 15.56 6.42 32.11
C ILE A 270 14.99 7.56 32.96
N ALA A 271 13.95 8.24 32.48
CA ALA A 271 13.29 9.30 33.25
C ALA A 271 12.71 8.76 34.57
N ASN A 272 12.04 7.61 34.54
CA ASN A 272 11.51 6.98 35.74
C ASN A 272 12.61 6.54 36.72
N GLU A 273 13.71 5.96 36.24
CA GLU A 273 14.87 5.63 37.07
C GLU A 273 15.42 6.88 37.77
N SER A 274 15.59 7.98 37.03
CA SER A 274 16.03 9.28 37.58
C SER A 274 15.04 9.85 38.60
N HIS A 275 13.72 9.73 38.38
CA HIS A 275 12.71 10.18 39.32
C HIS A 275 12.74 9.35 40.62
N ILE A 276 12.93 8.03 40.53
CA ILE A 276 13.07 7.15 41.69
C ILE A 276 14.28 7.57 42.53
N ASP A 277 15.42 7.84 41.91
CA ASP A 277 16.62 8.32 42.61
C ASP A 277 16.39 9.68 43.28
N THR A 278 15.69 10.58 42.59
CA THR A 278 15.32 11.90 43.14
C THR A 278 14.42 11.75 44.37
N ILE A 279 13.39 10.90 44.29
CA ILE A 279 12.48 10.60 45.41
C ILE A 279 13.26 10.00 46.58
N LYS A 280 14.18 9.08 46.32
CA LYS A 280 15.03 8.46 47.35
C LYS A 280 15.88 9.51 48.06
N ASN A 281 16.51 10.42 47.31
CA ASN A 281 17.31 11.51 47.88
C ASN A 281 16.46 12.52 48.65
N LEU A 282 15.28 12.88 48.14
CA LEU A 282 14.35 13.76 48.85
C LEU A 282 13.88 13.13 50.16
N LYS A 283 13.58 11.84 50.17
CA LYS A 283 13.20 11.12 51.39
C LYS A 283 14.32 11.13 52.44
N VAL A 284 15.58 10.97 52.03
CA VAL A 284 16.73 11.11 52.93
C VAL A 284 16.82 12.53 53.49
N LYS A 285 16.71 13.56 52.64
CA LYS A 285 16.76 14.96 53.08
C LYS A 285 15.63 15.34 54.04
N VAL A 286 14.41 14.84 53.79
CA VAL A 286 13.28 15.06 54.70
C VAL A 286 13.57 14.43 56.05
N ASN A 287 14.03 13.17 56.08
CA ASN A 287 14.38 12.51 57.34
C ASN A 287 15.50 13.23 58.11
N THR A 288 16.51 13.78 57.42
CA THR A 288 17.57 14.57 58.08
C THR A 288 17.05 15.91 58.58
N LEU A 289 16.18 16.60 57.84
CA LEU A 289 15.57 17.84 58.30
C LEU A 289 14.62 17.60 59.47
N GLU A 290 13.93 16.46 59.51
CA GLU A 290 13.12 16.04 60.66
C GLU A 290 13.99 15.71 61.89
N SER A 291 15.17 15.11 61.72
CA SER A 291 16.09 14.88 62.84
C SER A 291 16.72 16.18 63.35
N ASP A 292 17.12 17.07 62.45
CA ASP A 292 17.79 18.33 62.77
C ASP A 292 16.81 19.37 63.35
N SER A 293 15.52 19.23 63.06
CA SER A 293 14.45 20.08 63.64
C SER A 293 13.91 19.58 64.97
N ARG A 294 14.41 18.46 65.53
CA ARG A 294 14.10 18.08 66.92
C ARG A 294 14.83 19.02 67.87
N ILE A 295 14.09 19.98 68.42
CA ILE A 295 14.60 20.97 69.36
C ILE A 295 14.84 20.28 70.71
N ASP A 296 16.10 20.02 71.03
CA ASP A 296 16.51 19.44 72.31
C ASP A 296 16.61 20.53 73.39
N LEU A 297 15.58 20.62 74.22
CA LEU A 297 15.51 21.56 75.34
C LEU A 297 16.17 20.94 76.57
N SER A 298 16.95 21.73 77.33
CA SER A 298 17.48 21.25 78.60
C SER A 298 16.36 20.97 79.61
N GLU A 299 16.59 20.07 80.57
CA GLU A 299 15.60 19.76 81.62
C GLU A 299 15.09 21.02 82.34
N ARG A 300 15.97 22.00 82.59
CA ARG A 300 15.59 23.28 83.20
C ARG A 300 14.69 24.12 82.30
N GLN A 301 14.91 24.10 80.98
CA GLN A 301 14.06 24.80 80.01
C GLN A 301 12.69 24.11 79.86
N LYS A 302 12.64 22.78 79.90
CA LYS A 302 11.39 22.00 79.93
C LYS A 302 10.57 22.33 81.17
N GLU A 303 11.21 22.40 82.33
CA GLU A 303 10.58 22.81 83.58
C GLU A 303 10.02 24.25 83.52
N VAL A 304 10.80 25.21 83.00
CA VAL A 304 10.34 26.59 82.77
C VAL A 304 9.12 26.63 81.83
N LEU A 305 9.13 25.86 80.74
CA LEU A 305 7.98 25.73 79.84
C LEU A 305 6.78 25.06 80.50
N GLY A 306 6.99 24.08 81.39
CA GLY A 306 5.92 23.43 82.14
C GLY A 306 5.21 24.38 83.09
N TYR A 307 5.94 25.17 83.87
CA TYR A 307 5.35 26.20 84.74
C TYR A 307 4.65 27.29 83.94
N LEU A 308 5.19 27.63 82.77
CA LEU A 308 4.55 28.55 81.83
C LEU A 308 3.27 27.97 81.22
N ALA A 309 3.22 26.68 80.90
CA ALA A 309 2.01 26.03 80.39
C ALA A 309 0.87 26.02 81.42
N PHE A 310 1.21 25.87 82.71
CA PHE A 310 0.24 25.80 83.80
C PHE A 310 -0.24 27.18 84.26
N TYR A 311 0.66 28.14 84.49
CA TYR A 311 0.32 29.45 85.05
C TYR A 311 0.34 30.60 84.04
N GLY A 312 0.80 30.39 82.81
CA GLY A 312 1.10 31.47 81.87
C GLY A 312 -0.09 32.32 81.44
N GLU A 313 -1.31 31.79 81.49
CA GLU A 313 -2.54 32.52 81.14
C GLU A 313 -3.01 33.43 82.29
N GLU A 314 -2.73 33.05 83.53
CA GLU A 314 -3.25 33.72 84.73
C GLU A 314 -2.21 34.59 85.44
N LYS A 315 -0.93 34.23 85.32
CA LYS A 315 0.17 34.86 86.07
C LYS A 315 1.20 35.52 85.17
N SER A 316 1.80 36.57 85.69
CA SER A 316 2.93 37.28 85.10
C SER A 316 4.23 36.48 85.23
N TYR A 317 5.23 36.77 84.39
CA TYR A 317 6.53 36.08 84.47
C TYR A 317 7.24 36.26 85.81
N THR A 318 7.00 37.39 86.48
CA THR A 318 7.49 37.68 87.83
C THR A 318 6.91 36.71 88.86
N GLU A 319 5.59 36.51 88.83
CA GLU A 319 4.90 35.59 89.76
C GLU A 319 5.28 34.12 89.49
N ILE A 320 5.48 33.75 88.22
CA ILE A 320 5.93 32.40 87.86
C ILE A 320 7.37 32.17 88.32
N ALA A 321 8.26 33.17 88.19
CA ALA A 321 9.64 33.06 88.67
C ALA A 321 9.69 32.84 90.19
N GLU A 322 8.84 33.53 90.95
CA GLU A 322 8.70 33.34 92.40
C GLU A 322 8.21 31.93 92.75
N LEU A 323 7.21 31.40 92.04
CA LEU A 323 6.70 30.03 92.22
C LEU A 323 7.74 28.95 91.87
N MET A 324 8.67 29.26 90.98
CA MET A 324 9.81 28.41 90.61
C MET A 324 11.03 28.61 91.53
N HIS A 325 10.93 29.50 92.54
CA HIS A 325 12.03 29.89 93.42
C HIS A 325 13.31 30.32 92.67
N ILE A 326 13.14 31.06 91.57
CA ILE A 326 14.26 31.66 90.83
C ILE A 326 14.13 33.16 90.70
N SER A 327 15.25 33.83 90.42
CA SER A 327 15.23 35.25 90.10
C SER A 327 14.43 35.51 88.83
N VAL A 328 13.74 36.65 88.81
CA VAL A 328 12.99 37.14 87.64
C VAL A 328 13.89 37.21 86.41
N ASP A 329 15.12 37.71 86.57
CA ASP A 329 16.12 37.77 85.49
C ASP A 329 16.53 36.37 84.99
N GLY A 330 16.64 35.40 85.89
CA GLY A 330 16.93 34.00 85.53
C GLY A 330 15.81 33.37 84.72
N PHE A 331 14.55 33.58 85.13
CA PHE A 331 13.37 33.12 84.40
C PHE A 331 13.30 33.78 83.01
N GLN A 332 13.50 35.11 82.92
CA GLN A 332 13.49 35.82 81.66
C GLN A 332 14.63 35.39 80.72
N THR A 333 15.81 35.07 81.26
CA THR A 333 16.94 34.56 80.48
C THR A 333 16.61 33.21 79.85
N HIS A 334 16.00 32.29 80.61
CA HIS A 334 15.54 31.01 80.07
C HIS A 334 14.44 31.21 79.01
N ILE A 335 13.45 32.07 79.26
CA ILE A 335 12.42 32.40 78.27
C ILE A 335 13.02 32.96 76.99
N HIS A 336 14.01 33.84 77.08
CA HIS A 336 14.69 34.39 75.91
C HIS A 336 15.46 33.31 75.13
N GLN A 337 16.19 32.44 75.82
CA GLN A 337 16.90 31.31 75.20
C GLN A 337 15.92 30.35 74.51
N ILE A 338 14.80 30.02 75.15
CA ILE A 338 13.77 29.15 74.58
C ILE A 338 13.13 29.81 73.36
N LYS A 339 12.78 31.11 73.43
CA LYS A 339 12.25 31.84 72.26
C LYS A 339 13.23 31.82 71.09
N LYS A 340 14.53 31.97 71.37
CA LYS A 340 15.58 31.90 70.35
C LYS A 340 15.68 30.49 69.73
N LEU A 341 15.60 29.43 70.54
CA LEU A 341 15.63 28.05 70.06
C LEU A 341 14.38 27.69 69.24
N LEU A 342 13.22 28.22 69.61
CA LEU A 342 11.94 28.02 68.92
C LEU A 342 11.68 29.02 67.78
N ASN A 343 12.63 29.93 67.50
CA ASN A 343 12.47 31.04 66.55
C ASN A 343 11.20 31.88 66.75
N ILE A 344 10.78 32.10 68.00
CA ILE A 344 9.61 32.90 68.37
C ILE A 344 10.01 34.37 68.54
N SER A 345 9.40 35.26 67.77
CA SER A 345 9.64 36.72 67.82
C SER A 345 8.34 37.53 67.76
N GLY A 346 8.29 38.68 68.42
CA GLY A 346 7.14 39.61 68.40
C GLY A 346 6.37 39.72 69.72
N SER A 347 5.36 40.60 69.74
CA SER A 347 4.57 40.94 70.93
C SER A 347 3.69 39.79 71.47
N GLY A 348 3.30 38.84 70.61
CA GLY A 348 2.54 37.63 70.98
C GLY A 348 3.39 36.44 71.47
N GLY A 349 4.68 36.66 71.75
CA GLY A 349 5.61 35.56 72.05
C GLY A 349 5.37 34.83 73.38
N LYS A 350 4.48 35.31 74.26
CA LYS A 350 4.10 34.59 75.50
C LYS A 350 3.08 33.49 75.18
N ASP A 351 2.03 33.82 74.44
CA ASP A 351 0.94 32.89 74.10
C ASP A 351 1.41 31.76 73.18
N GLN A 352 2.36 32.04 72.29
CA GLN A 352 3.00 31.04 71.44
C GLN A 352 3.82 30.04 72.25
N LEU A 353 4.52 30.48 73.31
CA LEU A 353 5.25 29.57 74.20
C LEU A 353 4.31 28.72 75.04
N ILE A 354 3.21 29.29 75.53
CA ILE A 354 2.19 28.56 76.30
C ILE A 354 1.56 27.48 75.43
N SER A 355 1.18 27.82 74.19
CA SER A 355 0.60 26.87 73.23
C SER A 355 1.59 25.76 72.90
N PHE A 356 2.84 26.12 72.56
CA PHE A 356 3.89 25.14 72.30
C PHE A 356 4.12 24.20 73.49
N ALA A 357 4.09 24.73 74.72
CA ALA A 357 4.34 23.94 75.91
C ALA A 357 3.18 23.01 76.29
N LYS A 358 1.92 23.44 76.08
CA LYS A 358 0.73 22.60 76.22
C LYS A 358 0.70 21.49 75.17
N THR A 359 0.98 21.79 73.90
CA THR A 359 0.98 20.80 72.80
C THR A 359 2.04 19.71 72.97
N ASN A 360 3.20 20.04 73.56
CA ASN A 360 4.28 19.08 73.82
C ASN A 360 4.24 18.47 75.24
N ASN A 361 3.15 18.71 76.01
CA ASN A 361 2.95 18.17 77.36
C ASN A 361 4.11 18.43 78.34
N PHE A 362 4.71 19.63 78.32
CA PHE A 362 5.81 19.95 79.26
C PHE A 362 5.36 20.14 80.73
N ILE A 363 4.05 20.10 81.00
CA ILE A 363 3.48 20.15 82.36
C ILE A 363 4.07 19.04 83.26
N ASN A 364 4.37 17.87 82.68
CA ASN A 364 4.93 16.70 83.39
C ASN A 364 6.36 16.92 83.90
N TYR A 365 7.03 17.99 83.47
CA TYR A 365 8.39 18.35 83.92
C TYR A 365 8.36 19.36 85.07
N THR A 366 7.17 19.69 85.60
CA THR A 366 7.02 20.56 86.77
C THR A 366 6.95 19.75 88.05
N SER A 367 7.36 20.35 89.17
CA SER A 367 7.20 19.73 90.50
C SER A 367 5.75 19.79 91.03
N LEU A 368 4.82 20.32 90.24
CA LEU A 368 3.41 20.52 90.60
C LEU A 368 2.64 19.20 90.77
N GLU A 369 3.12 18.10 90.15
CA GLU A 369 2.53 16.76 90.26
C GLU A 369 2.67 16.09 91.63
N LYS A 370 3.31 16.73 92.61
CA LYS A 370 3.35 16.21 94.00
C LYS A 370 2.36 16.82 94.97
N ASN A 371 1.57 17.83 94.57
CA ASN A 371 0.57 18.46 95.45
C ASN A 371 -0.66 18.96 94.65
N ALA A 372 -1.35 18.06 93.96
CA ALA A 372 -2.71 18.25 93.48
C ALA A 372 -3.55 17.00 93.76
#